data_AF-A0A1C6CND0-F1
#
_entry.id   AF-A0A1C6CND0-F1
#
_cell.length_a   1.000
_cell.length_b   1.000
_cell.length_c   1.000
_cell.angle_alpha   90.00
_cell.angle_beta   90.00
_cell.angle_gamma   90.00
#
_symmetry.space_group_name_H-M   'P 1'
#
loop_
_entity.id
_entity.type
_entity.pdbx_description
1 polymer ?
#
loop_
_entity_poly.entity_id
_entity_poly.type
_entity_poly.pdbx_seq_one_letter_code
_entity_poly.pdbx_strand_id
1 'polypeptide(L)'
;MKKNINLIGQFKADWIRYSDYEIKENEKGKKYICPTESSYFTMYNPFDNANELIFDLIKLGDLALDKSIEKSTIENKLIVFAKKYGLLGLIASSVYNRNIIGEEKVLFVENNCIKKEGIMDVDKYLDLFLPFCEEEELYIRKIGKHLTVHKLEDSPKFYGKRPLILDLVFSRFYCEEVNWILDFAKNISTHINQLLIYKNANLTEAVTIMAGKFKAEKIGITIGVLDKPIIEWEFDSLKTTIETIYAFAVTDENNILTRCEYCKSAFIAKNEREKYCTPSCRNCSNVIKSRNKKKALENKKTNNNKVGDEKMSSKEKRKKEFVMEYKERPVTGGIYKITNTISGKYLLMNDIDLKSTKNRFDFSVKTDMGMHPKMNKDWKEFGANSFTFEVLEEIEKKDTQSKESFKDDLKKLEEIWAEKLDSTKRY
;
A
#
# COMPACT_ATOMS: atom_id res chain seq x y z
N MET A 1 5.43 23.90 -5.58
CA MET A 1 6.65 23.11 -5.29
C MET A 1 6.30 21.63 -5.15
N LYS A 2 7.04 20.76 -5.84
CA LYS A 2 6.93 19.30 -5.73
C LYS A 2 7.32 18.86 -4.31
N LYS A 3 6.67 17.84 -3.77
CA LYS A 3 6.92 17.28 -2.43
C LYS A 3 8.15 16.37 -2.49
N ASN A 4 9.35 16.94 -2.46
CA ASN A 4 10.59 16.20 -2.64
C ASN A 4 11.46 16.29 -1.39
N ILE A 5 12.22 15.23 -1.12
CA ILE A 5 13.33 15.25 -0.16
C ILE A 5 14.35 16.27 -0.66
N ASN A 6 14.72 17.22 0.19
CA ASN A 6 15.68 18.25 -0.15
C ASN A 6 17.10 17.72 0.04
N LEU A 7 17.78 17.42 -1.07
CA LEU A 7 19.16 16.95 -1.08
C LEU A 7 20.10 18.15 -1.35
N ILE A 8 20.93 18.49 -0.37
CA ILE A 8 21.86 19.64 -0.45
C ILE A 8 23.25 19.13 -0.85
N GLY A 9 23.66 19.38 -2.09
CA GLY A 9 24.97 18.98 -2.63
C GLY A 9 24.89 18.30 -3.98
N GLN A 10 26.04 17.83 -4.49
CA GLN A 10 26.10 17.04 -5.72
C GLN A 10 26.11 15.55 -5.40
N PHE A 11 24.96 14.91 -5.54
CA PHE A 11 24.80 13.48 -5.28
C PHE A 11 24.93 12.68 -6.56
N LYS A 12 25.91 11.78 -6.60
CA LYS A 12 26.11 10.87 -7.73
C LYS A 12 26.42 9.48 -7.19
N ALA A 13 25.57 8.52 -7.52
CA ALA A 13 25.90 7.12 -7.37
C ALA A 13 25.48 6.42 -8.66
N ASP A 14 26.38 5.64 -9.24
CA ASP A 14 26.01 4.77 -10.36
C ASP A 14 25.69 3.41 -9.78
N TRP A 15 24.41 3.07 -9.75
CA TRP A 15 23.94 1.81 -9.21
C TRP A 15 23.33 0.95 -10.30
N ILE A 16 23.47 -0.38 -10.14
CA ILE A 16 22.92 -1.35 -11.08
C ILE A 16 21.70 -2.03 -10.47
N ARG A 17 20.68 -2.17 -11.31
CA ARG A 17 19.53 -3.06 -11.08
C ARG A 17 19.34 -3.98 -12.28
N TYR A 18 18.95 -5.21 -12.01
CA TYR A 18 18.61 -6.19 -13.03
C TYR A 18 17.11 -6.14 -13.36
N SER A 19 16.75 -6.54 -14.57
CA SER A 19 15.36 -6.56 -15.03
C SER A 19 14.49 -7.57 -14.27
N ASP A 20 15.11 -8.60 -13.67
CA ASP A 20 14.40 -9.57 -12.85
C ASP A 20 15.26 -10.20 -11.76
N TYR A 21 14.60 -10.63 -10.70
CA TYR A 21 15.20 -11.25 -9.52
C TYR A 21 14.38 -12.46 -9.08
N GLU A 22 15.05 -13.43 -8.48
CA GLU A 22 14.44 -14.61 -7.89
C GLU A 22 14.95 -14.84 -6.46
N ILE A 23 14.17 -15.60 -5.69
CA ILE A 23 14.57 -16.03 -4.36
C ILE A 23 15.00 -17.49 -4.43
N LYS A 24 16.25 -17.75 -4.06
CA LYS A 24 16.85 -19.08 -3.97
C LYS A 24 17.06 -19.47 -2.52
N GLU A 25 16.99 -20.75 -2.24
CA GLU A 25 17.27 -21.29 -0.90
C GLU A 25 18.56 -22.10 -0.97
N ASN A 26 19.48 -21.87 -0.03
CA ASN A 26 20.71 -22.66 0.08
C ASN A 26 20.49 -23.94 0.89
N GLU A 27 21.51 -24.79 0.95
CA GLU A 27 21.47 -26.06 1.69
C GLU A 27 21.14 -25.93 3.18
N LYS A 28 21.37 -24.73 3.77
CA LYS A 28 21.08 -24.42 5.18
C LYS A 28 19.67 -23.86 5.39
N GLY A 29 18.81 -23.86 4.36
CA GLY A 29 17.46 -23.32 4.42
C GLY A 29 17.38 -21.79 4.46
N LYS A 30 18.50 -21.10 4.18
CA LYS A 30 18.53 -19.63 4.12
C LYS A 30 18.12 -19.17 2.72
N LYS A 31 17.24 -18.17 2.69
CA LYS A 31 16.74 -17.57 1.45
C LYS A 31 17.57 -16.35 1.05
N TYR A 32 17.90 -16.29 -0.22
CA TYR A 32 18.69 -15.25 -0.85
C TYR A 32 17.95 -14.69 -2.05
N ILE A 33 18.02 -13.37 -2.24
CA ILE A 33 17.57 -12.74 -3.47
C ILE A 33 18.75 -12.59 -4.43
N CYS A 34 18.57 -13.05 -5.66
CA CYS A 34 19.60 -13.08 -6.70
C CYS A 34 19.04 -12.55 -8.02
N PRO A 35 19.85 -11.87 -8.85
CA PRO A 35 19.52 -11.65 -10.25
C PRO A 35 19.23 -12.97 -10.98
N THR A 36 18.25 -12.97 -11.88
CA THR A 36 17.97 -14.15 -12.73
C THR A 36 18.98 -14.23 -13.89
N GLU A 37 19.26 -15.43 -14.38
CA GLU A 37 20.25 -15.66 -15.44
C GLU A 37 19.92 -14.94 -16.77
N SER A 38 18.64 -14.84 -17.12
CA SER A 38 18.19 -14.17 -18.35
C SER A 38 17.97 -12.66 -18.19
N SER A 39 18.21 -12.10 -17.00
CA SER A 39 18.01 -10.67 -16.77
C SER A 39 19.10 -9.81 -17.40
N TYR A 40 18.71 -8.63 -17.88
CA TYR A 40 19.63 -7.58 -18.32
C TYR A 40 19.77 -6.53 -17.22
N PHE A 41 20.93 -5.87 -17.15
CA PHE A 41 21.18 -4.82 -16.17
C PHE A 41 20.91 -3.43 -16.74
N THR A 42 20.59 -2.49 -15.85
CA THR A 42 20.52 -1.06 -16.14
C THR A 42 21.24 -0.27 -15.06
N MET A 43 21.95 0.78 -15.47
CA MET A 43 22.62 1.70 -14.57
C MET A 43 21.77 2.95 -14.36
N TYR A 44 21.68 3.43 -13.13
CA TYR A 44 20.89 4.61 -12.79
C TYR A 44 21.45 5.31 -11.55
N ASN A 45 21.04 6.55 -11.33
CA ASN A 45 21.33 7.28 -10.10
C ASN A 45 20.18 7.13 -9.09
N PRO A 46 20.39 6.49 -7.92
CA PRO A 46 19.35 6.32 -6.90
C PRO A 46 18.78 7.64 -6.37
N PHE A 47 19.56 8.72 -6.38
CA PHE A 47 19.13 10.02 -5.90
C PHE A 47 18.04 10.67 -6.78
N ASP A 48 17.96 10.31 -8.06
CA ASP A 48 16.91 10.77 -8.97
C ASP A 48 15.51 10.29 -8.54
N ASN A 49 15.46 9.20 -7.77
CA ASN A 49 14.24 8.55 -7.29
C ASN A 49 14.16 8.51 -5.75
N ALA A 50 14.86 9.42 -5.07
CA ALA A 50 15.04 9.43 -3.61
C ALA A 50 13.74 9.26 -2.81
N ASN A 51 12.68 9.98 -3.18
CA ASN A 51 11.37 9.87 -2.53
C ASN A 51 10.82 8.44 -2.57
N GLU A 52 10.66 7.90 -3.79
CA GLU A 52 10.02 6.61 -3.99
C GLU A 52 10.87 5.49 -3.41
N LEU A 53 12.20 5.62 -3.48
CA LEU A 53 13.13 4.68 -2.87
C LEU A 53 12.89 4.55 -1.36
N ILE A 54 12.82 5.69 -0.65
CA ILE A 54 12.53 5.69 0.79
C ILE A 54 11.11 5.20 1.10
N PHE A 55 10.11 5.63 0.33
CA PHE A 55 8.72 5.21 0.57
C PHE A 55 8.53 3.71 0.36
N ASP A 56 9.08 3.16 -0.72
CA ASP A 56 9.00 1.74 -1.02
C ASP A 56 9.76 0.91 0.03
N LEU A 57 10.92 1.38 0.50
CA LEU A 57 11.66 0.73 1.59
C LEU A 57 10.88 0.75 2.90
N ILE A 58 10.33 1.90 3.30
CA ILE A 58 9.52 2.02 4.53
C ILE A 58 8.31 1.09 4.43
N LYS A 59 7.65 1.03 3.28
CA LYS A 59 6.51 0.14 3.05
C LYS A 59 6.92 -1.33 3.13
N LEU A 60 8.07 -1.71 2.57
CA LEU A 60 8.60 -3.06 2.72
C LEU A 60 8.86 -3.39 4.20
N GLY A 61 9.44 -2.45 4.94
CA GLY A 61 9.65 -2.55 6.38
C GLY A 61 8.35 -2.70 7.18
N ASP A 62 7.32 -1.92 6.85
CA ASP A 62 5.99 -1.99 7.47
C ASP A 62 5.37 -3.38 7.29
N LEU A 63 5.42 -3.90 6.06
CA LEU A 63 4.93 -5.25 5.75
C LEU A 63 5.72 -6.32 6.51
N ALA A 64 7.03 -6.15 6.65
CA ALA A 64 7.90 -7.08 7.35
C ALA A 64 7.75 -7.03 8.88
N LEU A 65 7.22 -5.93 9.43
CA LEU A 65 6.86 -5.79 10.85
C LEU A 65 5.49 -6.39 11.16
N ASP A 66 4.58 -6.42 10.19
CA ASP A 66 3.24 -6.95 10.34
C ASP A 66 3.23 -8.49 10.28
N LYS A 67 3.11 -9.12 11.46
CA LYS A 67 3.09 -10.57 11.61
C LYS A 67 1.89 -11.25 10.95
N SER A 68 0.86 -10.50 10.54
CA SER A 68 -0.31 -11.05 9.84
C SER A 68 -0.08 -11.27 8.35
N ILE A 69 0.96 -10.67 7.78
CA ILE A 69 1.27 -10.78 6.36
C ILE A 69 2.09 -12.05 6.10
N GLU A 70 1.69 -12.82 5.09
CA GLU A 70 2.41 -14.01 4.67
C GLU A 70 3.81 -13.69 4.16
N LYS A 71 4.79 -14.54 4.51
CA LYS A 71 6.19 -14.38 4.08
C LYS A 71 6.35 -14.32 2.56
N SER A 72 5.61 -15.15 1.82
CA SER A 72 5.57 -15.17 0.35
C SER A 72 5.18 -13.82 -0.24
N THR A 73 4.25 -13.10 0.41
CA THR A 73 3.82 -11.76 -0.02
C THR A 73 4.94 -10.75 0.19
N ILE A 74 5.65 -10.82 1.31
CA ILE A 74 6.80 -9.93 1.60
C ILE A 74 7.94 -10.21 0.61
N GLU A 75 8.23 -11.48 0.35
CA GLU A 75 9.21 -11.96 -0.63
C GLU A 75 8.91 -11.40 -2.04
N ASN A 76 7.65 -11.47 -2.49
CA ASN A 76 7.22 -10.86 -3.75
C ASN A 76 7.40 -9.34 -3.77
N LYS A 77 7.16 -8.64 -2.65
CA LYS A 77 7.40 -7.19 -2.56
C LYS A 77 8.89 -6.86 -2.55
N LEU A 78 9.73 -7.70 -1.97
CA LEU A 78 11.18 -7.57 -2.03
C LEU A 78 11.70 -7.73 -3.46
N ILE A 79 11.21 -8.70 -4.23
CA ILE A 79 11.54 -8.85 -5.66
C ILE A 79 11.19 -7.58 -6.43
N VAL A 80 9.98 -7.03 -6.22
CA VAL A 80 9.57 -5.77 -6.86
C VAL A 80 10.48 -4.60 -6.46
N PHE A 81 10.90 -4.54 -5.19
CA PHE A 81 11.87 -3.54 -4.72
C PHE A 81 13.23 -3.70 -5.44
N ALA A 82 13.77 -4.92 -5.50
CA ALA A 82 15.04 -5.20 -6.16
C ALA A 82 14.99 -4.91 -7.67
N LYS A 83 13.91 -5.25 -8.37
CA LYS A 83 13.72 -4.88 -9.80
C LYS A 83 13.77 -3.37 -10.02
N LYS A 84 13.27 -2.59 -9.05
CA LYS A 84 13.24 -1.13 -9.15
C LYS A 84 14.56 -0.49 -8.74
N TYR A 85 15.29 -1.06 -7.79
CA TYR A 85 16.43 -0.37 -7.18
C TYR A 85 17.75 -1.13 -7.16
N GLY A 86 17.74 -2.44 -7.37
CA GLY A 86 18.89 -3.32 -7.21
C GLY A 86 19.02 -3.87 -5.80
N LEU A 87 20.09 -4.65 -5.57
CA LEU A 87 20.48 -5.14 -4.25
C LEU A 87 21.13 -4.01 -3.44
N LEU A 88 21.21 -4.17 -2.11
CA LEU A 88 21.62 -3.10 -1.22
C LEU A 88 23.13 -2.84 -1.19
N GLY A 89 23.97 -3.75 -1.66
CA GLY A 89 25.41 -3.68 -1.52
C GLY A 89 25.86 -3.91 -0.07
N LEU A 90 25.22 -4.86 0.64
CA LEU A 90 25.50 -5.15 2.05
C LEU A 90 26.93 -5.62 2.30
N ILE A 91 27.58 -6.18 1.28
CA ILE A 91 28.98 -6.62 1.34
C ILE A 91 29.95 -5.47 1.63
N ALA A 92 29.72 -4.29 1.06
CA ALA A 92 30.55 -3.11 1.29
C ALA A 92 30.15 -2.38 2.56
N SER A 93 28.85 -2.29 2.85
CA SER A 93 28.31 -1.46 3.93
C SER A 93 28.30 -2.11 5.31
N SER A 94 28.50 -3.42 5.41
CA SER A 94 28.48 -4.15 6.69
C SER A 94 29.84 -4.26 7.38
N VAL A 95 30.90 -3.73 6.78
CA VAL A 95 32.28 -3.79 7.28
C VAL A 95 32.97 -2.44 7.19
N TYR A 96 34.02 -2.17 7.97
CA TYR A 96 34.79 -0.92 7.90
C TYR A 96 35.75 -0.88 6.71
N ASN A 97 36.25 -2.02 6.24
CA ASN A 97 37.16 -2.11 5.10
C ASN A 97 36.55 -1.42 3.87
N ARG A 98 37.32 -0.54 3.21
CA ARG A 98 36.85 0.18 2.00
C ARG A 98 36.93 -0.70 0.75
N ASN A 99 37.98 -1.51 0.62
CA ASN A 99 38.13 -2.46 -0.46
C ASN A 99 38.48 -3.82 0.14
N ILE A 100 37.51 -4.72 0.19
CA ILE A 100 37.64 -6.02 0.86
C ILE A 100 38.50 -6.97 0.03
N ILE A 101 38.50 -6.80 -1.29
CA ILE A 101 39.24 -7.67 -2.21
C ILE A 101 40.73 -7.42 -2.05
N GLY A 102 41.45 -8.46 -1.63
CA GLY A 102 42.90 -8.43 -1.38
C GLY A 102 43.29 -8.24 0.08
N GLU A 103 42.33 -8.05 0.97
CA GLU A 103 42.55 -8.05 2.42
C GLU A 103 42.51 -9.47 2.96
N GLU A 104 43.13 -9.71 4.12
CA GLU A 104 43.03 -11.01 4.81
C GLU A 104 41.75 -11.11 5.64
N LYS A 105 41.30 -9.98 6.19
CA LYS A 105 40.19 -9.94 7.16
C LYS A 105 39.27 -8.75 6.94
N VAL A 106 37.98 -8.98 7.17
CA VAL A 106 36.97 -7.94 7.30
C VAL A 106 36.68 -7.60 8.76
N LEU A 107 36.46 -6.32 9.03
CA LEU A 107 36.05 -5.79 10.33
C LEU A 107 34.60 -5.37 10.25
N PHE A 108 33.69 -6.03 10.97
CA PHE A 108 32.27 -5.68 10.96
C PHE A 108 32.02 -4.31 11.61
N VAL A 109 31.11 -3.53 11.00
CA VAL A 109 30.60 -2.32 11.65
C VAL A 109 29.66 -2.67 12.80
N GLU A 110 29.48 -1.78 13.77
CA GLU A 110 28.63 -2.06 14.95
C GLU A 110 27.18 -2.32 14.53
N ASN A 111 26.66 -1.48 13.63
CA ASN A 111 25.27 -1.53 13.18
C ASN A 111 25.16 -2.17 11.78
N ASN A 112 25.37 -3.48 11.69
CA ASN A 112 25.13 -4.25 10.46
C ASN A 112 24.07 -5.35 10.61
N CYS A 113 23.60 -5.86 9.46
CA CYS A 113 22.53 -6.85 9.39
C CYS A 113 23.02 -8.31 9.37
N ILE A 114 24.33 -8.55 9.31
CA ILE A 114 24.92 -9.88 9.10
C ILE A 114 25.34 -10.51 10.42
N LYS A 115 26.20 -9.81 11.18
CA LYS A 115 26.81 -10.31 12.41
C LYS A 115 27.20 -9.14 13.31
N LYS A 116 26.82 -9.21 14.59
CA LYS A 116 27.28 -8.25 15.61
C LYS A 116 28.80 -8.34 15.79
N GLU A 117 29.50 -7.22 15.58
CA GLU A 117 30.93 -6.94 15.81
C GLU A 117 31.97 -8.04 15.50
N GLY A 118 33.22 -7.60 15.35
CA GLY A 118 34.38 -8.48 15.27
C GLY A 118 34.89 -8.70 13.86
N ILE A 119 35.64 -9.79 13.70
CA ILE A 119 36.51 -10.01 12.55
C ILE A 119 36.14 -11.34 11.87
N MET A 120 36.23 -11.37 10.54
CA MET A 120 36.07 -12.58 9.74
C MET A 120 37.12 -12.62 8.62
N ASP A 121 37.49 -13.83 8.23
CA ASP A 121 38.31 -14.08 7.05
C ASP A 121 37.59 -13.60 5.78
N VAL A 122 38.31 -13.00 4.83
CA VAL A 122 37.69 -12.42 3.64
C VAL A 122 37.00 -13.47 2.79
N ASP A 123 37.61 -14.62 2.53
CA ASP A 123 37.03 -15.64 1.65
C ASP A 123 35.70 -16.14 2.23
N LYS A 124 35.70 -16.45 3.54
CA LYS A 124 34.46 -16.81 4.27
C LYS A 124 33.39 -15.72 4.25
N TYR A 125 33.81 -14.46 4.19
CA TYR A 125 32.88 -13.33 4.12
C TYR A 125 32.30 -13.17 2.71
N LEU A 126 33.10 -13.36 1.65
CA LEU A 126 32.64 -13.34 0.27
C LEU A 126 31.64 -14.47 -0.01
N ASP A 127 31.86 -15.66 0.55
CA ASP A 127 30.95 -16.81 0.44
C ASP A 127 29.53 -16.51 0.94
N LEU A 128 29.38 -15.57 1.89
CA LEU A 128 28.06 -15.15 2.38
C LEU A 128 27.21 -14.48 1.29
N PHE A 129 27.84 -13.94 0.25
CA PHE A 129 27.22 -13.20 -0.85
C PHE A 129 27.30 -13.90 -2.20
N LEU A 130 28.08 -14.98 -2.29
CA LEU A 130 28.22 -15.82 -3.48
C LEU A 130 27.74 -17.27 -3.21
N PRO A 131 26.57 -17.48 -2.56
CA PRO A 131 26.18 -18.79 -2.04
C PRO A 131 25.84 -19.84 -3.13
N PHE A 132 25.73 -19.43 -4.39
CA PHE A 132 25.39 -20.28 -5.53
C PHE A 132 26.38 -20.14 -6.69
N CYS A 133 27.53 -19.50 -6.46
CA CYS A 133 28.54 -19.28 -7.49
C CYS A 133 29.58 -20.38 -7.42
N GLU A 134 29.92 -20.97 -8.56
CA GLU A 134 31.06 -21.88 -8.67
C GLU A 134 32.37 -21.08 -8.85
N GLU A 135 33.51 -21.66 -8.43
CA GLU A 135 34.81 -20.98 -8.49
C GLU A 135 35.24 -20.65 -9.92
N GLU A 136 34.82 -21.43 -10.90
CA GLU A 136 35.09 -21.22 -12.32
C GLU A 136 34.32 -20.03 -12.90
N GLU A 137 33.15 -19.72 -12.32
CA GLU A 137 32.26 -18.65 -12.79
C GLU A 137 32.74 -17.27 -12.33
N LEU A 138 33.25 -17.17 -11.12
CA LEU A 138 33.73 -15.93 -10.52
C LEU A 138 34.92 -16.19 -9.61
N TYR A 139 36.04 -15.53 -9.90
CA TYR A 139 37.24 -15.63 -9.08
C TYR A 139 38.08 -14.36 -9.13
N ILE A 140 38.88 -14.15 -8.08
CA ILE A 140 39.81 -13.03 -7.99
C ILE A 140 41.16 -13.47 -8.58
N ARG A 141 41.60 -12.80 -9.65
CA ARG A 141 42.89 -13.06 -10.28
C ARG A 141 43.91 -12.00 -9.87
N LYS A 142 45.09 -12.45 -9.45
CA LYS A 142 46.26 -11.60 -9.21
C LYS A 142 47.16 -11.56 -10.44
N ILE A 143 47.40 -10.37 -10.99
CA ILE A 143 48.34 -10.13 -12.10
C ILE A 143 49.38 -9.15 -11.60
N GLY A 144 50.55 -9.67 -11.20
CA GLY A 144 51.60 -8.87 -10.56
C GLY A 144 51.12 -8.26 -9.23
N LYS A 145 51.07 -6.92 -9.15
CA LYS A 145 50.55 -6.17 -8.00
C LYS A 145 49.06 -5.81 -8.12
N HIS A 146 48.42 -6.13 -9.24
CA HIS A 146 47.03 -5.78 -9.50
C HIS A 146 46.11 -6.96 -9.23
N LEU A 147 44.96 -6.67 -8.62
CA LEU A 147 43.85 -7.61 -8.45
C LEU A 147 42.74 -7.27 -9.44
N THR A 148 42.10 -8.28 -9.99
CA THR A 148 40.96 -8.13 -10.89
C THR A 148 39.95 -9.24 -10.61
N VAL A 149 38.66 -8.92 -10.72
CA VAL A 149 37.59 -9.91 -10.62
C VAL A 149 37.30 -10.46 -12.00
N HIS A 150 37.56 -11.75 -12.18
CA HIS A 150 37.10 -12.50 -13.35
C HIS A 150 35.66 -12.94 -13.11
N LYS A 151 34.83 -12.80 -14.14
CA LYS A 151 33.41 -13.17 -14.17
C LYS A 151 33.15 -13.78 -15.54
N LEU A 152 32.45 -14.92 -15.59
CA LEU A 152 32.08 -15.58 -16.85
C LEU A 152 31.03 -14.78 -17.63
N GLU A 153 30.19 -14.01 -16.92
CA GLU A 153 29.16 -13.16 -17.49
C GLU A 153 29.67 -11.77 -17.95
N ASP A 154 28.84 -11.08 -18.73
CA ASP A 154 29.12 -9.77 -19.35
C ASP A 154 28.69 -8.54 -18.50
N SER A 155 28.55 -8.69 -17.18
CA SER A 155 28.24 -7.54 -16.31
C SER A 155 29.38 -6.52 -16.31
N PRO A 156 29.11 -5.23 -16.03
CA PRO A 156 30.13 -4.19 -16.12
C PRO A 156 31.36 -4.49 -15.26
N LYS A 157 32.53 -4.18 -15.81
CA LYS A 157 33.81 -4.15 -15.10
C LYS A 157 34.22 -2.69 -14.90
N PHE A 158 34.51 -2.33 -13.66
CA PHE A 158 34.93 -0.98 -13.32
C PHE A 158 36.46 -0.95 -13.18
N TYR A 159 37.11 -0.26 -14.11
CA TYR A 159 38.55 -0.02 -14.04
C TYR A 159 38.82 1.32 -13.36
N GLY A 160 39.84 1.37 -12.48
CA GLY A 160 40.38 2.63 -11.96
C GLY A 160 39.83 3.06 -10.60
N LYS A 161 39.21 4.25 -10.52
CA LYS A 161 38.97 5.02 -9.27
C LYS A 161 37.97 4.38 -8.28
N ARG A 162 37.23 3.35 -8.68
CA ARG A 162 36.21 2.71 -7.84
C ARG A 162 36.74 1.50 -7.08
N PRO A 163 36.17 1.20 -5.89
CA PRO A 163 36.48 -0.03 -5.17
C PRO A 163 36.21 -1.27 -6.02
N LEU A 164 37.16 -2.21 -6.04
CA LEU A 164 37.05 -3.46 -6.82
C LEU A 164 35.87 -4.32 -6.36
N ILE A 165 35.44 -4.17 -5.10
CA ILE A 165 34.24 -4.83 -4.55
C ILE A 165 32.97 -4.53 -5.36
N LEU A 166 32.88 -3.40 -6.07
CA LEU A 166 31.72 -3.10 -6.92
C LEU A 166 31.62 -4.04 -8.13
N ASP A 167 32.73 -4.58 -8.62
CA ASP A 167 32.69 -5.61 -9.68
C ASP A 167 31.99 -6.88 -9.18
N LEU A 168 32.12 -7.21 -7.89
CA LEU A 168 31.36 -8.27 -7.25
C LEU A 168 29.90 -7.87 -7.04
N VAL A 169 29.63 -6.72 -6.42
CA VAL A 169 28.25 -6.26 -6.11
C VAL A 169 27.36 -6.21 -7.35
N PHE A 170 27.92 -5.82 -8.49
CA PHE A 170 27.19 -5.70 -9.73
C PHE A 170 27.17 -6.96 -10.58
N SER A 171 27.81 -8.03 -10.12
CA SER A 171 27.73 -9.36 -10.71
C SER A 171 26.33 -9.95 -10.58
N ARG A 172 25.89 -10.77 -11.55
CA ARG A 172 24.67 -11.59 -11.40
C ARG A 172 24.79 -12.64 -10.31
N PHE A 173 26.02 -13.06 -10.01
CA PHE A 173 26.32 -14.06 -8.97
C PHE A 173 26.19 -13.47 -7.56
N TYR A 174 26.13 -12.15 -7.43
CA TYR A 174 25.94 -11.48 -6.15
C TYR A 174 24.51 -11.64 -5.65
N CYS A 175 24.38 -12.22 -4.45
CA CYS A 175 23.12 -12.40 -3.77
C CYS A 175 23.17 -11.83 -2.35
N GLU A 176 22.02 -11.44 -1.83
CA GLU A 176 21.87 -10.97 -0.45
C GLU A 176 20.84 -11.82 0.29
N GLU A 177 21.11 -12.16 1.56
CA GLU A 177 20.14 -12.90 2.37
C GLU A 177 18.88 -12.04 2.56
N VAL A 178 17.70 -12.63 2.32
CA VAL A 178 16.41 -11.93 2.38
C VAL A 178 16.22 -11.25 3.74
N ASN A 179 16.58 -11.93 4.83
CA ASN A 179 16.41 -11.40 6.18
C ASN A 179 17.24 -10.13 6.42
N TRP A 180 18.44 -10.02 5.85
CA TRP A 180 19.28 -8.84 6.05
C TRP A 180 18.63 -7.58 5.48
N ILE A 181 18.08 -7.68 4.26
CA ILE A 181 17.37 -6.58 3.61
C ILE A 181 16.10 -6.22 4.39
N LEU A 182 15.34 -7.23 4.82
CA LEU A 182 14.11 -7.00 5.57
C LEU A 182 14.40 -6.38 6.94
N ASP A 183 15.46 -6.80 7.63
CA ASP A 183 15.85 -6.23 8.92
C ASP A 183 16.27 -4.76 8.78
N PHE A 184 17.02 -4.42 7.73
CA PHE A 184 17.31 -3.03 7.39
C PHE A 184 16.03 -2.22 7.16
N ALA A 185 15.09 -2.73 6.35
CA ALA A 185 13.82 -2.05 6.09
C ALA A 185 12.96 -1.88 7.36
N LYS A 186 12.89 -2.91 8.22
CA LYS A 186 12.22 -2.86 9.53
C LYS A 186 12.85 -1.81 10.43
N ASN A 187 14.17 -1.70 10.46
CA ASN A 187 14.88 -0.70 11.26
C ASN A 187 14.53 0.73 10.82
N ILE A 188 14.55 1.01 9.51
CA ILE A 188 14.14 2.32 8.97
C ILE A 188 12.67 2.63 9.31
N SER A 189 11.75 1.67 9.09
CA SER A 189 10.33 1.83 9.42
C SER A 189 10.08 2.06 10.92
N THR A 190 10.80 1.33 11.77
CA THR A 190 10.70 1.46 13.23
C THR A 190 11.23 2.82 13.68
N HIS A 191 12.35 3.27 13.11
CA HIS A 191 12.95 4.56 13.45
C HIS A 191 12.04 5.74 13.08
N ILE A 192 11.43 5.75 11.88
CA ILE A 192 10.46 6.81 11.53
C ILE A 192 9.26 6.80 12.50
N ASN A 193 8.75 5.63 12.88
CA ASN A 193 7.64 5.54 13.85
C ASN A 193 8.04 6.17 15.19
N GLN A 194 9.25 5.88 15.67
CA GLN A 194 9.78 6.45 16.91
C GLN A 194 9.94 7.97 16.83
N LEU A 195 10.50 8.50 15.74
CA LEU A 195 10.63 9.94 15.51
C LEU A 195 9.26 10.65 15.49
N LEU A 196 8.26 10.05 14.84
CA LEU A 196 6.91 10.62 14.79
C LEU A 196 6.23 10.60 16.17
N ILE A 197 6.51 9.61 17.01
CA ILE A 197 6.05 9.61 18.41
C ILE A 197 6.75 10.74 19.19
N TYR A 198 8.06 10.89 19.01
CA TYR A 198 8.84 11.94 19.69
C TYR A 198 8.32 13.34 19.42
N LYS A 199 8.02 13.67 18.15
CA LYS A 199 7.46 14.98 17.77
C LYS A 199 6.09 15.28 18.39
N ASN A 200 5.32 14.27 18.80
CA ASN A 200 3.93 14.43 19.24
C ASN A 200 3.74 14.42 20.77
N ALA A 201 4.79 14.19 21.57
CA ALA A 201 4.65 14.04 23.01
C ALA A 201 5.59 14.97 23.80
N ASN A 202 5.08 15.51 24.92
CA ASN A 202 5.89 16.19 25.95
C ASN A 202 6.62 15.10 26.75
N LEU A 203 7.79 14.67 26.28
CA LEU A 203 8.40 13.42 26.74
C LEU A 203 9.46 13.60 27.84
N THR A 204 9.49 12.62 28.74
CA THR A 204 10.48 12.38 29.79
C THR A 204 11.72 11.63 29.26
N GLU A 205 12.76 11.55 30.09
CA GLU A 205 14.15 11.09 29.85
C GLU A 205 14.32 9.78 29.03
N ALA A 206 13.37 8.84 29.11
CA ALA A 206 13.43 7.57 28.38
C ALA A 206 13.43 7.72 26.84
N VAL A 207 12.92 8.83 26.30
CA VAL A 207 12.91 9.06 24.85
C VAL A 207 14.19 9.72 24.32
N THR A 208 14.95 10.42 25.19
CA THR A 208 16.25 11.00 24.84
C THR A 208 17.27 9.93 24.43
N ILE A 209 17.22 8.75 25.04
CA ILE A 209 18.09 7.60 24.73
C ILE A 209 17.83 7.03 23.31
N MET A 210 16.66 7.29 22.71
CA MET A 210 16.25 6.66 21.44
C MET A 210 16.75 7.38 20.18
N ALA A 211 17.05 8.68 20.25
CA ALA A 211 17.54 9.48 19.12
C ALA A 211 18.92 9.04 18.60
N GLY A 212 19.68 8.27 19.37
CA GLY A 212 21.00 7.74 18.98
C GLY A 212 20.99 6.42 18.20
N LYS A 213 19.81 5.85 17.88
CA LYS A 213 19.72 4.51 17.25
C LYS A 213 20.01 4.49 15.76
N PHE A 214 19.80 5.59 15.05
CA PHE A 214 20.19 5.72 13.65
C PHE A 214 21.57 6.38 13.57
N LYS A 215 22.57 5.62 13.14
CA LYS A 215 23.93 6.07 12.91
C LYS A 215 24.36 5.58 11.54
N ALA A 216 24.28 6.45 10.54
CA ALA A 216 24.82 6.15 9.22
C ALA A 216 26.34 6.04 9.34
N GLU A 217 26.88 4.89 8.97
CA GLU A 217 28.32 4.63 8.95
C GLU A 217 28.84 4.72 7.51
N LYS A 218 30.14 5.00 7.34
CA LYS A 218 30.80 5.13 6.03
C LYS A 218 30.15 6.18 5.13
N ILE A 219 30.13 7.43 5.59
CA ILE A 219 29.66 8.56 4.79
C ILE A 219 30.59 8.74 3.59
N GLY A 220 30.05 8.51 2.39
CA GLY A 220 30.76 8.56 1.13
C GLY A 220 30.96 9.99 0.63
N ILE A 221 32.03 10.66 1.07
CA ILE A 221 32.40 12.02 0.64
C ILE A 221 33.74 11.99 -0.07
N THR A 222 33.79 12.65 -1.23
CA THR A 222 35.02 12.98 -1.95
C THR A 222 35.03 14.47 -2.31
N ILE A 223 36.20 14.98 -2.69
CA ILE A 223 36.34 16.36 -3.16
C ILE A 223 36.48 16.34 -4.69
N GLY A 224 35.44 16.84 -5.36
CA GLY A 224 35.45 17.09 -6.79
C GLY A 224 36.09 18.43 -7.11
N VAL A 225 36.89 18.48 -8.16
CA VAL A 225 37.49 19.71 -8.68
C VAL A 225 37.18 19.79 -10.17
N LEU A 226 36.01 20.36 -10.49
CA LEU A 226 35.69 20.79 -11.86
C LEU A 226 36.23 22.21 -12.03
N ASP A 227 35.48 23.22 -11.56
CA ASP A 227 35.90 24.63 -11.60
C ASP A 227 36.31 25.18 -10.22
N LYS A 228 35.70 24.67 -9.14
CA LYS A 228 36.02 24.97 -7.74
C LYS A 228 35.86 23.70 -6.89
N PRO A 229 36.54 23.60 -5.73
CA PRO A 229 36.36 22.47 -4.82
C PRO A 229 34.90 22.35 -4.39
N ILE A 230 34.32 21.17 -4.60
CA ILE A 230 32.96 20.83 -4.19
C ILE A 230 32.96 19.49 -3.45
N ILE A 231 32.00 19.32 -2.54
CA ILE A 231 31.71 18.01 -1.95
C ILE A 231 30.94 17.20 -3.01
N GLU A 232 31.53 16.09 -3.43
CA GLU A 232 30.85 15.06 -4.21
C GLU A 232 30.50 13.90 -3.28
N TRP A 233 29.24 13.50 -3.30
CA TRP A 233 28.78 12.34 -2.53
C TRP A 233 28.92 11.09 -3.40
N GLU A 234 29.76 10.15 -2.97
CA GLU A 234 30.08 8.92 -3.70
C GLU A 234 29.92 7.70 -2.77
N PHE A 235 28.99 6.80 -3.11
CA PHE A 235 28.64 5.65 -2.29
C PHE A 235 29.00 4.33 -2.98
N ASP A 236 29.47 3.38 -2.18
CA ASP A 236 29.80 2.01 -2.57
C ASP A 236 28.67 1.01 -2.25
N SER A 237 27.54 1.50 -1.74
CA SER A 237 26.35 0.69 -1.48
C SER A 237 25.05 1.49 -1.65
N LEU A 238 23.98 0.83 -2.09
CA LEU A 238 22.64 1.39 -2.07
C LEU A 238 22.13 1.55 -0.63
N LYS A 239 22.55 0.70 0.32
CA LYS A 239 22.24 0.84 1.74
C LYS A 239 22.67 2.20 2.30
N THR A 240 23.94 2.58 2.13
CA THR A 240 24.46 3.87 2.62
C THR A 240 23.86 5.06 1.86
N THR A 241 23.55 4.87 0.57
CA THR A 241 22.79 5.83 -0.23
C THR A 241 21.41 6.09 0.38
N ILE A 242 20.64 5.02 0.67
CA ILE A 242 19.33 5.09 1.33
C ILE A 242 19.43 5.76 2.69
N GLU A 243 20.41 5.40 3.52
CA GLU A 243 20.59 5.99 4.85
C GLU A 243 20.85 7.49 4.76
N THR A 244 21.63 7.92 3.76
CA THR A 244 21.87 9.34 3.52
C THR A 244 20.58 10.04 3.11
N ILE A 245 19.84 9.50 2.14
CA ILE A 245 18.55 10.08 1.71
C ILE A 245 17.58 10.15 2.90
N TYR A 246 17.53 9.09 3.71
CA TYR A 246 16.68 9.02 4.90
C TYR A 246 17.08 10.09 5.92
N ALA A 247 18.37 10.29 6.18
CA ALA A 247 18.87 11.31 7.08
C ALA A 247 18.38 12.71 6.65
N PHE A 248 18.57 13.08 5.39
CA PHE A 248 18.04 14.34 4.84
C PHE A 248 16.52 14.44 4.97
N ALA A 249 15.79 13.35 4.73
CA ALA A 249 14.33 13.33 4.78
C ALA A 249 13.76 13.54 6.19
N VAL A 250 14.44 13.06 7.24
CA VAL A 250 13.94 13.19 8.63
C VAL A 250 14.38 14.48 9.31
N THR A 251 15.47 15.10 8.85
CA THR A 251 16.01 16.35 9.40
C THR A 251 15.48 17.61 8.70
N ASP A 252 14.81 17.49 7.55
CA ASP A 252 14.26 18.65 6.84
C ASP A 252 13.09 19.28 7.64
N GLU A 253 13.20 20.58 7.93
CA GLU A 253 12.20 21.37 8.65
C GLU A 253 11.01 21.76 7.75
N ASN A 254 11.24 21.91 6.45
CA ASN A 254 10.23 22.36 5.48
C ASN A 254 9.49 21.19 4.82
N ASN A 255 10.18 20.05 4.63
CA ASN A 255 9.64 18.86 4.00
C ASN A 255 9.68 17.68 4.98
N ILE A 256 8.63 17.55 5.77
CA ILE A 256 8.59 16.61 6.88
C ILE A 256 8.20 15.22 6.37
N LEU A 257 9.12 14.26 6.49
CA LEU A 257 8.78 12.85 6.30
C LEU A 257 7.83 12.39 7.42
N THR A 258 6.60 12.01 7.03
CA THR A 258 5.54 11.59 7.95
C THR A 258 4.69 10.46 7.37
N ARG A 259 3.68 10.00 8.12
CA ARG A 259 2.76 8.93 7.71
C ARG A 259 1.35 9.46 7.54
N CYS A 260 0.67 8.98 6.51
CA CYS A 260 -0.72 9.34 6.28
C CYS A 260 -1.63 8.81 7.39
N GLU A 261 -2.49 9.67 7.96
CA GLU A 261 -3.44 9.27 9.00
C GLU A 261 -4.42 8.17 8.54
N TYR A 262 -4.71 8.10 7.24
CA TYR A 262 -5.64 7.13 6.64
C TYR A 262 -4.94 5.83 6.25
N CYS A 263 -4.07 5.86 5.23
CA CYS A 263 -3.46 4.65 4.66
C CYS A 263 -2.13 4.24 5.32
N LYS A 264 -1.63 5.02 6.28
CA LYS A 264 -0.36 4.78 7.03
C LYS A 264 0.93 4.80 6.21
N SER A 265 0.85 4.90 4.88
CA SER A 265 1.99 5.05 4.00
C SER A 265 2.79 6.32 4.31
N ALA A 266 4.11 6.22 4.19
CA ALA A 266 5.01 7.35 4.31
C ALA A 266 4.80 8.34 3.15
N PHE A 267 4.98 9.64 3.43
CA PHE A 267 4.98 10.70 2.43
C PHE A 267 5.70 11.94 2.97
N ILE A 268 6.11 12.84 2.07
CA ILE A 268 6.63 14.16 2.43
C ILE A 268 5.48 15.17 2.59
N ALA A 269 5.35 15.72 3.79
CA ALA A 269 4.42 16.80 4.12
C ALA A 269 5.11 18.17 4.02
N LYS A 270 4.39 19.20 3.56
CA LYS A 270 4.92 20.57 3.45
C LYS A 270 5.01 21.32 4.78
N ASN A 271 4.34 20.79 5.80
CA ASN A 271 4.27 21.31 7.15
C ASN A 271 3.58 20.27 8.03
N GLU A 272 3.65 20.47 9.35
CA GLU A 272 3.08 19.56 10.35
C GLU A 272 1.55 19.40 10.28
N ARG A 273 0.83 20.33 9.63
CA ARG A 273 -0.63 20.27 9.51
C ARG A 273 -1.09 19.31 8.43
N GLU A 274 -0.22 18.95 7.49
CA GLU A 274 -0.57 18.07 6.38
C GLU A 274 -0.56 16.59 6.83
N LYS A 275 -1.77 16.05 7.02
CA LYS A 275 -1.99 14.71 7.63
C LYS A 275 -2.22 13.57 6.62
N TYR A 276 -2.39 13.89 5.35
CA TYR A 276 -2.82 12.92 4.32
C TYR A 276 -1.90 12.99 3.10
N CYS A 277 -1.48 11.84 2.59
CA CYS A 277 -0.61 11.77 1.42
C CYS A 277 -1.31 12.28 0.15
N THR A 278 -2.61 12.05 0.02
CA THR A 278 -3.43 12.45 -1.13
C THR A 278 -4.79 13.05 -0.72
N PRO A 279 -5.43 13.86 -1.59
CA PRO A 279 -6.79 14.32 -1.38
C PRO A 279 -7.80 13.18 -1.24
N SER A 280 -7.59 12.08 -1.96
CA SER A 280 -8.40 10.86 -1.85
C SER A 280 -8.36 10.28 -0.42
N CYS A 281 -7.16 10.11 0.16
CA CYS A 281 -7.00 9.65 1.54
C CYS A 281 -7.69 10.58 2.56
N ARG A 282 -7.61 11.91 2.36
CA ARG A 282 -8.34 12.88 3.18
C ARG A 282 -9.85 12.69 3.09
N ASN A 283 -10.38 12.52 1.87
CA ASN A 283 -11.81 12.31 1.63
C ASN A 283 -12.29 11.01 2.28
N CYS A 284 -11.55 9.91 2.12
CA CYS A 284 -11.86 8.63 2.76
C CYS A 284 -11.90 8.75 4.30
N SER A 285 -10.89 9.41 4.90
CA SER A 285 -10.84 9.69 6.34
C SER A 285 -12.07 10.49 6.81
N ASN A 286 -12.45 11.54 6.08
CA ASN A 286 -13.62 12.36 6.39
C ASN A 286 -14.93 11.57 6.31
N VAL A 287 -15.08 10.72 5.30
CA VAL A 287 -16.26 9.85 5.14
C VAL A 287 -16.38 8.89 6.33
N ILE A 288 -15.28 8.26 6.77
CA ILE A 288 -15.28 7.37 7.94
C ILE A 288 -15.66 8.13 9.20
N LYS A 289 -15.06 9.31 9.44
CA LYS A 289 -15.39 10.16 10.59
C LYS A 289 -16.87 10.57 10.60
N SER A 290 -17.42 10.94 9.45
CA SER A 290 -18.83 11.31 9.29
C SER A 290 -19.76 10.13 9.60
N ARG A 291 -19.47 8.94 9.05
CA ARG A 291 -20.24 7.71 9.32
C ARG A 291 -20.20 7.33 10.80
N ASN A 292 -19.03 7.42 11.43
CA ASN A 292 -18.88 7.12 12.86
C ASN A 292 -19.63 8.12 13.74
N LYS A 293 -19.62 9.42 13.39
CA LYS A 293 -20.42 10.44 14.09
C LYS A 293 -21.93 10.16 13.95
N LYS A 294 -22.39 9.76 12.76
CA LYS A 294 -23.79 9.36 12.54
C LYS A 294 -24.17 8.17 13.40
N LYS A 295 -23.37 7.10 13.41
CA LYS A 295 -23.57 5.92 14.28
C LYS A 295 -23.58 6.30 15.76
N ALA A 296 -22.67 7.17 16.20
CA ALA A 296 -22.62 7.63 17.59
C ALA A 296 -23.87 8.44 18.00
N LEU A 297 -24.39 9.28 17.10
CA LEU A 297 -25.63 10.03 17.31
C LEU A 297 -26.85 9.09 17.34
N GLU A 298 -26.88 8.08 16.47
CA GLU A 298 -27.91 7.04 16.49
C GLU A 298 -27.87 6.26 17.82
N ASN A 299 -26.69 5.80 18.25
CA ASN A 299 -26.50 5.11 19.53
C ASN A 299 -26.87 5.98 20.75
N LYS A 300 -26.59 7.29 20.71
CA LYS A 300 -27.04 8.23 21.76
C LYS A 300 -28.55 8.39 21.79
N LYS A 301 -29.24 8.39 20.65
CA LYS A 301 -30.71 8.38 20.60
C LYS A 301 -31.28 7.07 21.16
N THR A 302 -30.64 5.93 20.89
CA THR A 302 -31.06 4.63 21.46
C THR A 302 -30.84 4.55 22.96
N ASN A 303 -29.75 5.13 23.48
CA ASN A 303 -29.45 5.17 24.92
C ASN A 303 -30.29 6.20 25.69
N ASN A 304 -30.58 7.37 25.12
CA ASN A 304 -31.53 8.33 25.73
C ASN A 304 -32.97 7.76 25.78
N ASN A 305 -33.35 6.87 24.85
CA ASN A 305 -34.60 6.13 24.89
C ASN A 305 -34.63 4.96 25.92
N LYS A 306 -33.49 4.63 26.56
CA LYS A 306 -33.42 3.65 27.67
C LYS A 306 -33.50 4.31 29.06
N VAL A 307 -33.16 5.60 29.18
CA VAL A 307 -33.27 6.35 30.46
C VAL A 307 -34.68 6.96 30.64
N GLY A 308 -35.46 7.09 29.57
CA GLY A 308 -36.85 7.57 29.63
C GLY A 308 -37.93 6.51 29.86
N ASP A 309 -37.57 5.25 30.16
CA ASP A 309 -38.54 4.14 30.28
C ASP A 309 -39.30 4.12 31.62
N GLU A 310 -38.99 4.99 32.59
CA GLU A 310 -39.74 5.06 33.87
C GLU A 310 -41.00 5.96 33.84
N LYS A 311 -41.23 6.74 32.77
CA LYS A 311 -42.46 7.55 32.62
C LYS A 311 -42.89 7.64 31.16
N MET A 312 -43.27 6.52 30.55
CA MET A 312 -43.67 6.50 29.13
C MET A 312 -45.13 6.08 28.97
N SER A 313 -45.93 6.90 28.25
CA SER A 313 -47.39 6.74 28.18
C SER A 313 -47.80 5.58 27.24
N SER A 314 -49.04 5.08 27.40
CA SER A 314 -49.58 3.93 26.64
C SER A 314 -49.50 4.08 25.12
N LYS A 315 -49.45 5.31 24.59
CA LYS A 315 -49.31 5.59 23.16
C LYS A 315 -47.91 5.31 22.61
N GLU A 316 -46.88 5.45 23.46
CA GLU A 316 -45.48 5.25 23.09
C GLU A 316 -45.06 3.77 23.16
N LYS A 317 -45.65 3.00 24.08
CA LYS A 317 -45.50 1.52 24.11
C LYS A 317 -45.97 0.88 22.81
N ARG A 318 -47.15 1.29 22.32
CA ARG A 318 -47.73 0.81 21.05
C ARG A 318 -46.85 1.15 19.83
N LYS A 319 -46.17 2.29 19.86
CA LYS A 319 -45.23 2.71 18.80
C LYS A 319 -43.91 1.92 18.84
N LYS A 320 -43.40 1.57 20.02
CA LYS A 320 -42.22 0.68 20.17
C LYS A 320 -42.54 -0.73 19.66
N GLU A 321 -43.72 -1.27 19.98
CA GLU A 321 -44.17 -2.58 19.47
C GLU A 321 -44.22 -2.61 17.94
N PHE A 322 -44.84 -1.62 17.29
CA PHE A 322 -44.84 -1.54 15.82
C PHE A 322 -43.45 -1.40 15.18
N VAL A 323 -42.49 -0.79 15.87
CA VAL A 323 -41.11 -0.65 15.38
C VAL A 323 -40.32 -1.95 15.55
N MET A 324 -40.56 -2.72 16.61
CA MET A 324 -39.95 -4.05 16.78
C MET A 324 -40.54 -5.04 15.77
N GLU A 325 -41.86 -5.03 15.61
CA GLU A 325 -42.57 -5.81 14.59
C GLU A 325 -42.11 -5.46 13.16
N TYR A 326 -41.76 -4.20 12.89
CA TYR A 326 -41.19 -3.78 11.60
C TYR A 326 -39.75 -4.28 11.39
N LYS A 327 -38.94 -4.42 12.45
CA LYS A 327 -37.54 -4.87 12.36
C LYS A 327 -37.40 -6.38 12.25
N GLU A 328 -38.39 -7.13 12.74
CA GLU A 328 -38.43 -8.60 12.68
C GLU A 328 -39.09 -9.12 11.40
N ARG A 329 -39.66 -8.24 10.56
CA ARG A 329 -40.23 -8.65 9.28
C ARG A 329 -39.12 -9.02 8.28
N PRO A 330 -39.26 -10.16 7.57
CA PRO A 330 -38.33 -10.52 6.50
C PRO A 330 -38.31 -9.40 5.45
N VAL A 331 -37.11 -9.09 4.94
CA VAL A 331 -36.97 -8.12 3.86
C VAL A 331 -37.44 -8.80 2.57
N THR A 332 -38.64 -8.46 2.13
CA THR A 332 -39.21 -8.96 0.86
C THR A 332 -39.01 -7.95 -0.25
N GLY A 333 -38.82 -8.43 -1.47
CA GLY A 333 -38.71 -7.60 -2.67
C GLY A 333 -39.38 -8.30 -3.84
N GLY A 334 -39.69 -7.60 -4.91
CA GLY A 334 -40.35 -8.26 -6.02
C GLY A 334 -40.51 -7.41 -7.27
N ILE A 335 -41.17 -8.01 -8.24
CA ILE A 335 -41.46 -7.44 -9.56
C ILE A 335 -42.91 -7.00 -9.58
N TYR A 336 -43.16 -5.81 -10.08
CA TYR A 336 -44.50 -5.28 -10.27
C TYR A 336 -44.62 -4.65 -11.65
N LYS A 337 -45.86 -4.59 -12.14
CA LYS A 337 -46.20 -3.83 -13.34
C LYS A 337 -47.26 -2.78 -13.02
N ILE A 338 -47.17 -1.66 -13.71
CA ILE A 338 -48.22 -0.64 -13.75
C ILE A 338 -48.77 -0.59 -15.16
N THR A 339 -50.06 -0.86 -15.33
CA THR A 339 -50.69 -0.98 -16.65
C THR A 339 -51.67 0.15 -16.87
N ASN A 340 -51.58 0.82 -18.03
CA ASN A 340 -52.63 1.69 -18.52
C ASN A 340 -53.76 0.81 -19.10
N THR A 341 -54.94 0.87 -18.50
CA THR A 341 -56.09 0.04 -18.90
C THR A 341 -56.70 0.45 -20.24
N ILE A 342 -56.40 1.65 -20.74
CA ILE A 342 -56.89 2.16 -22.03
C ILE A 342 -55.94 1.78 -23.17
N SER A 343 -54.65 2.07 -23.03
CA SER A 343 -53.67 1.78 -24.10
C SER A 343 -53.12 0.35 -24.04
N GLY A 344 -53.32 -0.36 -22.92
CA GLY A 344 -52.73 -1.66 -22.66
C GLY A 344 -51.21 -1.62 -22.42
N LYS A 345 -50.60 -0.42 -22.43
CA LYS A 345 -49.16 -0.27 -22.18
C LYS A 345 -48.84 -0.46 -20.70
N TYR A 346 -47.67 -1.01 -20.42
CA TYR A 346 -47.25 -1.27 -19.04
C TYR A 346 -45.81 -0.86 -18.76
N LEU A 347 -45.56 -0.48 -17.51
CA LEU A 347 -44.23 -0.25 -16.95
C LEU A 347 -43.90 -1.41 -16.02
N LEU A 348 -42.82 -2.13 -16.30
CA LEU A 348 -42.30 -3.22 -15.48
C LEU A 348 -41.08 -2.73 -14.70
N MET A 349 -41.08 -2.93 -13.38
CA MET A 349 -40.01 -2.51 -12.46
C MET A 349 -39.88 -3.48 -11.28
N ASN A 350 -38.75 -3.38 -10.57
CA ASN A 350 -38.51 -4.08 -9.31
C ASN A 350 -38.35 -3.12 -8.12
N ASP A 351 -38.68 -3.58 -6.91
CA ASP A 351 -38.37 -2.87 -5.66
C ASP A 351 -38.14 -3.85 -4.50
N ILE A 352 -37.42 -3.39 -3.47
CA ILE A 352 -37.17 -4.10 -2.21
C ILE A 352 -38.22 -3.78 -1.13
N ASP A 353 -39.25 -3.00 -1.46
CA ASP A 353 -40.39 -2.70 -0.60
C ASP A 353 -41.63 -2.43 -1.46
N LEU A 354 -42.29 -3.51 -1.90
CA LEU A 354 -43.47 -3.44 -2.76
C LEU A 354 -44.62 -2.68 -2.10
N LYS A 355 -44.73 -2.73 -0.76
CA LYS A 355 -45.77 -2.03 -0.02
C LYS A 355 -45.58 -0.51 -0.08
N SER A 356 -44.35 -0.03 0.12
CA SER A 356 -44.00 1.38 -0.05
C SER A 356 -44.26 1.85 -1.49
N THR A 357 -43.95 1.01 -2.47
CA THR A 357 -44.16 1.33 -3.88
C THR A 357 -45.65 1.35 -4.26
N LYS A 358 -46.46 0.42 -3.74
CA LYS A 358 -47.92 0.46 -3.88
C LYS A 358 -48.52 1.71 -3.23
N ASN A 359 -48.08 2.06 -2.03
CA ASN A 359 -48.53 3.30 -1.37
C ASN A 359 -48.17 4.55 -2.18
N ARG A 360 -46.97 4.58 -2.80
CA ARG A 360 -46.56 5.67 -3.68
C ARG A 360 -47.45 5.73 -4.92
N PHE A 361 -47.75 4.60 -5.54
CA PHE A 361 -48.68 4.52 -6.65
C PHE A 361 -50.07 5.06 -6.26
N ASP A 362 -50.63 4.59 -5.14
CA ASP A 362 -51.95 5.03 -4.68
C ASP A 362 -51.97 6.53 -4.35
N PHE A 363 -50.87 7.07 -3.80
CA PHE A 363 -50.72 8.50 -3.57
C PHE A 363 -50.62 9.29 -4.88
N SER A 364 -49.83 8.80 -5.84
CA SER A 364 -49.73 9.36 -7.19
C SER A 364 -51.09 9.40 -7.87
N VAL A 365 -51.91 8.36 -7.70
CA VAL A 365 -53.27 8.33 -8.24
C VAL A 365 -54.17 9.36 -7.55
N LYS A 366 -54.12 9.42 -6.21
CA LYS A 366 -54.92 10.38 -5.42
C LYS A 366 -54.56 11.85 -5.67
N THR A 367 -53.31 12.14 -5.99
CA THR A 367 -52.79 13.51 -6.17
C THR A 367 -52.60 13.90 -7.62
N ASP A 368 -52.96 13.01 -8.54
CA ASP A 368 -52.74 13.14 -9.99
C ASP A 368 -51.30 13.54 -10.37
N MET A 369 -50.34 12.97 -9.65
CA MET A 369 -48.92 13.17 -9.89
C MET A 369 -48.32 11.91 -10.51
N GLY A 370 -47.92 12.02 -11.78
CA GLY A 370 -47.32 10.92 -12.53
C GLY A 370 -46.16 10.24 -11.79
N MET A 371 -46.23 8.91 -11.68
CA MET A 371 -45.29 8.11 -10.88
C MET A 371 -43.92 7.89 -11.57
N HIS A 372 -43.89 7.92 -12.90
CA HIS A 372 -42.67 7.69 -13.68
C HIS A 372 -42.66 8.48 -15.00
N PRO A 373 -41.53 9.10 -15.40
CA PRO A 373 -41.45 9.96 -16.58
C PRO A 373 -41.99 9.34 -17.87
N LYS A 374 -41.73 8.04 -18.09
CA LYS A 374 -42.19 7.31 -19.28
C LYS A 374 -43.71 7.24 -19.42
N MET A 375 -44.44 7.30 -18.30
CA MET A 375 -45.90 7.20 -18.28
C MET A 375 -46.57 8.57 -18.30
N ASN A 376 -45.83 9.66 -18.09
CA ASN A 376 -46.41 11.00 -17.91
C ASN A 376 -47.27 11.48 -19.08
N LYS A 377 -46.95 11.07 -20.32
CA LYS A 377 -47.77 11.43 -21.50
C LYS A 377 -49.15 10.80 -21.39
N ASP A 378 -49.19 9.48 -21.29
CA ASP A 378 -50.41 8.70 -21.11
C ASP A 378 -51.15 9.09 -19.82
N TRP A 379 -50.42 9.43 -18.75
CA TRP A 379 -50.99 9.87 -17.47
C TRP A 379 -51.76 11.18 -17.60
N LYS A 380 -51.21 12.15 -18.35
CA LYS A 380 -51.90 13.41 -18.65
C LYS A 380 -53.08 13.24 -19.60
N GLU A 381 -52.99 12.29 -20.53
CA GLU A 381 -54.01 12.06 -21.57
C GLU A 381 -55.21 11.27 -21.04
N PHE A 382 -54.96 10.21 -20.26
CA PHE A 382 -55.98 9.25 -19.81
C PHE A 382 -56.36 9.40 -18.34
N GLY A 383 -55.62 10.21 -17.58
CA GLY A 383 -55.85 10.44 -16.15
C GLY A 383 -55.37 9.29 -15.25
N ALA A 384 -55.12 9.63 -13.98
CA ALA A 384 -54.56 8.71 -12.99
C ALA A 384 -55.37 7.41 -12.76
N ASN A 385 -56.71 7.47 -12.85
CA ASN A 385 -57.58 6.30 -12.60
C ASN A 385 -57.52 5.25 -13.71
N SER A 386 -56.86 5.57 -14.84
CA SER A 386 -56.66 4.66 -15.97
C SER A 386 -55.44 3.74 -15.77
N PHE A 387 -54.81 3.76 -14.59
CA PHE A 387 -53.66 2.91 -14.27
C PHE A 387 -53.97 1.90 -13.16
N THR A 388 -53.44 0.69 -13.30
CA THR A 388 -53.53 -0.37 -12.30
C THR A 388 -52.15 -0.85 -11.89
N PHE A 389 -51.98 -1.17 -10.61
CA PHE A 389 -50.73 -1.71 -10.05
C PHE A 389 -50.92 -3.20 -9.73
N GLU A 390 -50.02 -4.04 -10.23
CA GLU A 390 -50.06 -5.49 -10.02
C GLU A 390 -48.66 -5.99 -9.63
N VAL A 391 -48.58 -6.76 -8.54
CA VAL A 391 -47.37 -7.50 -8.17
C VAL A 391 -47.34 -8.80 -8.96
N LEU A 392 -46.25 -9.06 -9.66
CA LEU A 392 -46.08 -10.26 -10.48
C LEU A 392 -45.40 -11.39 -9.70
N GLU A 393 -44.37 -11.06 -8.91
CA GLU A 393 -43.62 -12.04 -8.13
C GLU A 393 -42.96 -11.36 -6.93
N GLU A 394 -43.00 -12.00 -5.77
CA GLU A 394 -42.37 -11.55 -4.53
C GLU A 394 -41.40 -12.63 -4.03
N ILE A 395 -40.19 -12.21 -3.67
CA ILE A 395 -39.11 -13.04 -3.17
C ILE A 395 -38.59 -12.50 -1.84
N GLU A 396 -38.23 -13.40 -0.93
CA GLU A 396 -37.62 -13.02 0.35
C GLU A 396 -36.10 -12.99 0.24
N LYS A 397 -35.48 -11.99 0.87
CA LYS A 397 -34.03 -11.90 0.98
C LYS A 397 -33.52 -12.96 1.94
N LYS A 398 -32.55 -13.78 1.51
CA LYS A 398 -31.90 -14.78 2.37
C LYS A 398 -31.03 -14.12 3.44
N ASP A 399 -30.93 -14.72 4.62
CA ASP A 399 -30.16 -14.21 5.77
C ASP A 399 -28.68 -13.96 5.47
N THR A 400 -28.07 -14.80 4.64
CA THR A 400 -26.64 -14.72 4.26
C THR A 400 -26.38 -13.79 3.07
N GLN A 401 -27.43 -13.26 2.43
CA GLN A 401 -27.32 -12.49 1.20
C GLN A 401 -27.02 -11.02 1.49
N SER A 402 -26.10 -10.38 0.76
CA SER A 402 -25.90 -8.92 0.84
C SER A 402 -27.08 -8.15 0.23
N LYS A 403 -27.21 -6.85 0.51
CA LYS A 403 -28.31 -6.04 -0.05
C LYS A 403 -28.12 -5.82 -1.56
N GLU A 404 -26.86 -5.75 -1.99
CA GLU A 404 -26.45 -5.60 -3.39
C GLU A 404 -26.79 -6.87 -4.17
N SER A 405 -26.44 -8.05 -3.65
CA SER A 405 -26.78 -9.33 -4.28
C SER A 405 -28.29 -9.54 -4.41
N PHE A 406 -29.08 -9.14 -3.42
CA PHE A 406 -30.55 -9.24 -3.50
C PHE A 406 -31.14 -8.34 -4.58
N LYS A 407 -30.57 -7.15 -4.80
CA LYS A 407 -30.97 -6.27 -5.91
C LYS A 407 -30.61 -6.84 -7.27
N ASP A 408 -29.49 -7.55 -7.38
CA ASP A 408 -29.10 -8.19 -8.63
C ASP A 408 -30.01 -9.39 -8.96
N ASP A 409 -30.47 -10.13 -7.96
CA ASP A 409 -31.50 -11.17 -8.14
C ASP A 409 -32.82 -10.57 -8.63
N LEU A 410 -33.25 -9.43 -8.08
CA LEU A 410 -34.45 -8.73 -8.54
C LEU A 410 -34.32 -8.21 -9.99
N LYS A 411 -33.13 -7.78 -10.42
CA LYS A 411 -32.91 -7.39 -11.82
C LYS A 411 -33.03 -8.58 -12.77
N LYS A 412 -32.40 -9.71 -12.43
CA LYS A 412 -32.53 -10.94 -13.22
C LYS A 412 -33.98 -11.40 -13.29
N LEU A 413 -34.72 -11.29 -12.19
CA LEU A 413 -36.13 -11.62 -12.15
C LEU A 413 -36.97 -10.67 -13.02
N GLU A 414 -36.64 -9.38 -13.05
CA GLU A 414 -37.27 -8.42 -13.98
C GLU A 414 -37.01 -8.79 -15.44
N GLU A 415 -35.79 -9.20 -15.79
CA GLU A 415 -35.43 -9.66 -17.14
C GLU A 415 -36.26 -10.89 -17.56
N ILE A 416 -36.38 -11.88 -16.67
CA ILE A 416 -37.22 -13.08 -16.90
C ILE A 416 -38.69 -12.69 -17.13
N TRP A 417 -39.22 -11.74 -16.35
CA TRP A 417 -40.60 -11.27 -16.53
C TRP A 417 -40.77 -10.41 -17.78
N ALA A 418 -39.74 -9.68 -18.20
CA ALA A 418 -39.77 -8.92 -19.43
C ALA A 418 -39.90 -9.81 -20.66
N GLU A 419 -39.29 -11.01 -20.66
CA GLU A 419 -39.41 -12.00 -21.73
C GLU A 419 -40.81 -12.64 -21.80
N LYS A 420 -41.48 -12.79 -20.66
CA LYS A 420 -42.83 -13.39 -20.58
C LYS A 420 -43.95 -12.44 -20.98
N LEU A 421 -43.69 -11.13 -21.02
CA LEU A 421 -44.68 -10.10 -21.30
C LEU A 421 -44.50 -9.53 -22.71
N ASP A 422 -45.59 -9.01 -23.27
CA ASP A 422 -45.61 -8.45 -24.63
C ASP A 422 -44.75 -7.18 -24.73
N SER A 423 -43.53 -7.34 -25.25
CA SER A 423 -42.54 -6.26 -25.40
C SER A 423 -43.03 -5.06 -26.20
N THR A 424 -44.02 -5.23 -27.10
CA THR A 424 -44.58 -4.13 -27.92
C THR A 424 -45.41 -3.15 -27.10
N LYS A 425 -45.84 -3.55 -25.91
CA LYS A 425 -46.67 -2.76 -24.99
C LYS A 425 -45.87 -2.19 -23.81
N ARG A 426 -44.55 -2.41 -23.74
CA ARG A 426 -43.71 -1.87 -22.66
C ARG A 426 -43.39 -0.39 -22.88
N TYR A 427 -43.44 0.43 -21.82
CA TYR A 427 -43.05 1.84 -21.84
C TYR A 427 -41.54 2.11 -21.96
#